data_AF-A0A0B4ERE0-F1
#
_entry.id   AF-A0A0B4ERE0-F1
#
_cell.length_a   1.000
_cell.length_b   1.000
_cell.length_c   1.000
_cell.angle_alpha   90.00
_cell.angle_beta   90.00
_cell.angle_gamma   90.00
#
_symmetry.space_group_name_H-M   'P 1'
#
loop_
_entity.id
_entity.type
_entity.pdbx_description
1 polymer ?
#
loop_
_entity_poly.entity_id
_entity_poly.type
_entity_poly.pdbx_seq_one_letter_code
_entity_poly.pdbx_strand_id
1 'polypeptide(L)'
;MHVVATAGHVDSGKSTLVRALTGMEPDRWEEERRRGLTIDLGYAWTTLPSGQDVAFVDVPGHERFLGNMLAGIGPAPVVCFVVAADEGWQAQSSDHRDAVAALGIDHGVVVLSRADRASGQRVADVLARTRVELAGTGLRDAPAVAVSAIDGTGLADLRAALDGVLAGVPHPPTDGRVRLWVDRSFTITGSGTVVTGTLAAGTVVQGDRLTLLGHSASRSVVVRGLQSRDTSYTSVSPVSRVALNLRDVAATDIRRGDTLLTPDAWPTTAVLGIQRTTGVAYTEVPEQLMVHAGTASVPGRLRPFGADHARLVLDRHLPLVPGDRLVLRNPGSRSVLGGARILDADPPALRRRGDGAHWAERLAGMDPAGDVLGEVAARKAVQLEHLRRLGLLSGHQPHVPPGVEVIDDWWVHAPVLEAWQQQLRNSVQELQDRDPLAPGLSMGAARDLLRLPDERLLAHIISAAGLKQEAGHIRLPGSRGLGPVEPAIAELERRLTAHAFQAPESEELAALGLGARELAAAERTGRLLRLRDGVVLLPTAPALAMRTLAGLEQPFTTSEARQALGTTRRIAVPLLEHLDSRGWTQRLDAGHRKVVR
;
A
#
# COMPACT_ATOMS: atom_id res chain seq x y z
N MET A 1 24.78 16.02 -8.11
CA MET A 1 25.72 14.90 -7.93
C MET A 1 25.20 13.72 -8.71
N HIS A 2 26.07 12.92 -9.30
CA HIS A 2 25.71 11.71 -10.03
C HIS A 2 26.51 10.50 -9.53
N VAL A 3 25.97 9.30 -9.75
CA VAL A 3 26.65 8.03 -9.47
C VAL A 3 26.82 7.24 -10.76
N VAL A 4 28.04 6.79 -11.05
CA VAL A 4 28.39 6.02 -12.24
C VAL A 4 29.06 4.71 -11.80
N ALA A 5 28.53 3.57 -12.20
CA ALA A 5 29.19 2.28 -11.97
C ALA A 5 30.11 1.91 -13.13
N THR A 6 31.29 1.37 -12.86
CA THR A 6 32.10 0.73 -13.91
C THR A 6 31.58 -0.68 -14.18
N ALA A 7 31.72 -1.16 -15.40
CA ALA A 7 31.36 -2.52 -15.80
C ALA A 7 32.35 -3.04 -16.84
N GLY A 8 32.53 -4.36 -16.93
CA GLY A 8 33.42 -5.00 -17.91
C GLY A 8 34.33 -6.06 -17.30
N HIS A 9 35.03 -6.80 -18.18
CA HIS A 9 35.91 -7.91 -17.84
C HIS A 9 36.98 -7.60 -16.78
N VAL A 10 37.48 -8.63 -16.10
CA VAL A 10 38.67 -8.52 -15.21
C VAL A 10 39.82 -7.89 -16.00
N ASP A 11 40.62 -7.05 -15.36
CA ASP A 11 41.81 -6.43 -15.98
C ASP A 11 41.54 -5.62 -17.27
N SER A 12 40.28 -5.31 -17.58
CA SER A 12 39.94 -4.37 -18.66
C SER A 12 40.33 -2.92 -18.37
N GLY A 13 41.02 -2.65 -17.26
CA GLY A 13 41.48 -1.31 -16.90
C GLY A 13 40.44 -0.42 -16.22
N LYS A 14 39.31 -0.96 -15.72
CA LYS A 14 38.28 -0.19 -14.98
C LYS A 14 38.86 0.67 -13.86
N SER A 15 39.65 0.07 -12.98
CA SER A 15 40.23 0.75 -11.82
C SER A 15 41.29 1.79 -12.22
N THR A 16 42.12 1.45 -13.21
CA THR A 16 43.11 2.37 -13.78
C THR A 16 42.43 3.59 -14.41
N LEU A 17 41.31 3.37 -15.11
CA LEU A 17 40.48 4.41 -15.70
C LEU A 17 39.89 5.32 -14.62
N VAL A 18 39.28 4.74 -13.57
CA VAL A 18 38.73 5.51 -12.45
C VAL A 18 39.82 6.37 -11.83
N ARG A 19 40.99 5.82 -11.54
CA ARG A 19 42.14 6.57 -11.01
C ARG A 19 42.58 7.70 -11.93
N ALA A 20 42.65 7.47 -13.24
CA ALA A 20 43.02 8.50 -14.21
C ALA A 20 41.97 9.62 -14.34
N LEU A 21 40.69 9.31 -14.09
CA LEU A 21 39.60 10.29 -14.10
C LEU A 21 39.56 11.13 -12.81
N THR A 22 39.76 10.49 -11.67
CA THR A 22 39.55 11.09 -10.34
C THR A 22 40.82 11.57 -9.66
N GLY A 23 41.98 11.03 -10.03
CA GLY A 23 43.22 11.19 -9.26
C GLY A 23 43.22 10.43 -7.94
N MET A 24 42.19 9.63 -7.66
CA MET A 24 42.02 8.87 -6.43
C MET A 24 42.16 7.38 -6.70
N GLU A 25 42.89 6.67 -5.85
CA GLU A 25 42.78 5.21 -5.77
C GLU A 25 41.42 4.86 -5.17
N PRO A 26 40.62 3.97 -5.79
CA PRO A 26 39.35 3.55 -5.22
C PRO A 26 39.54 2.99 -3.81
N ASP A 27 38.67 3.38 -2.88
CA ASP A 27 38.73 2.90 -1.50
C ASP A 27 38.45 1.39 -1.42
N ARG A 28 39.40 0.62 -0.86
CA ARG A 28 39.44 -0.86 -0.89
C ARG A 28 40.00 -1.45 0.40
N TRP A 29 39.62 -2.70 0.68
CA TRP A 29 40.15 -3.49 1.79
C TRP A 29 41.66 -3.79 1.60
N GLU A 30 42.41 -3.90 2.70
CA GLU A 30 43.86 -4.19 2.66
C GLU A 30 44.20 -5.49 1.91
N GLU A 31 43.36 -6.54 1.99
CA GLU A 31 43.55 -7.79 1.25
C GLU A 31 43.45 -7.62 -0.27
N GLU A 32 42.63 -6.70 -0.76
CA GLU A 32 42.51 -6.38 -2.19
C GLU A 32 43.78 -5.69 -2.70
N ARG A 33 44.31 -4.75 -1.91
CA ARG A 33 45.56 -4.05 -2.23
C ARG A 33 46.73 -5.03 -2.34
N ARG A 34 46.75 -6.08 -1.51
CA ARG A 34 47.78 -7.12 -1.54
C ARG A 34 47.67 -8.07 -2.76
N ARG A 35 46.46 -8.32 -3.27
CA ARG A 35 46.21 -9.26 -4.38
C ARG A 35 46.10 -8.60 -5.76
N GLY A 36 46.02 -7.27 -5.83
CA GLY A 36 45.90 -6.53 -7.08
C GLY A 36 44.58 -6.73 -7.83
N LEU A 37 43.54 -7.25 -7.16
CA LEU A 37 42.23 -7.55 -7.74
C LEU A 37 41.12 -6.83 -6.96
N THR A 38 40.11 -6.30 -7.67
CA THR A 38 38.88 -5.75 -7.07
C THR A 38 38.00 -6.91 -6.60
N ILE A 39 37.79 -7.08 -5.29
CA ILE A 39 36.99 -8.17 -4.70
C ILE A 39 35.60 -7.63 -4.28
N ASP A 40 35.59 -6.47 -3.64
CA ASP A 40 34.42 -5.70 -3.24
C ASP A 40 34.39 -4.34 -3.95
N LEU A 41 33.35 -3.54 -3.71
CA LEU A 41 33.12 -2.27 -4.41
C LEU A 41 34.18 -1.21 -4.08
N GLY A 42 34.86 -0.66 -5.09
CA GLY A 42 35.72 0.52 -4.91
C GLY A 42 34.92 1.81 -5.06
N TYR A 43 35.28 2.86 -4.33
CA TYR A 43 34.65 4.17 -4.48
C TYR A 43 35.68 5.27 -4.74
N ALA A 44 35.39 6.14 -5.70
CA ALA A 44 36.18 7.33 -6.00
C ALA A 44 35.25 8.43 -6.52
N TRP A 45 35.67 9.69 -6.49
CA TRP A 45 34.85 10.79 -6.99
C TRP A 45 35.70 11.88 -7.62
N THR A 46 35.05 12.70 -8.44
CA THR A 46 35.68 13.87 -9.06
C THR A 46 34.61 14.90 -9.41
N THR A 47 35.05 16.10 -9.76
CA THR A 47 34.21 17.14 -10.35
C THR A 47 34.55 17.23 -11.83
N LEU A 48 33.55 17.03 -12.69
CA LEU A 48 33.70 17.14 -14.13
C LEU A 48 33.90 18.61 -14.56
N PRO A 49 34.40 18.87 -15.79
CA PRO A 49 34.59 20.23 -16.29
C PRO A 49 33.33 21.11 -16.26
N SER A 50 32.14 20.49 -16.38
CA SER A 50 30.84 21.18 -16.22
C SER A 50 30.56 21.72 -14.80
N GLY A 51 31.35 21.32 -13.80
CA GLY A 51 31.09 21.56 -12.38
C GLY A 51 30.22 20.49 -11.73
N GLN A 52 29.76 19.48 -12.48
CA GLN A 52 29.00 18.37 -11.93
C GLN A 52 29.89 17.41 -11.13
N ASP A 53 29.47 17.09 -9.90
CA ASP A 53 30.13 16.08 -9.08
C ASP A 53 29.69 14.67 -9.48
N VAL A 54 30.66 13.77 -9.64
CA VAL A 54 30.43 12.36 -9.99
C VAL A 54 31.14 11.45 -9.00
N ALA A 55 30.40 10.49 -8.46
CA ALA A 55 30.93 9.38 -7.69
C ALA A 55 30.96 8.11 -8.56
N PHE A 56 32.13 7.50 -8.66
CA PHE A 56 32.34 6.22 -9.34
C PHE A 56 32.24 5.06 -8.35
N VAL A 57 31.49 4.03 -8.74
CA VAL A 57 31.47 2.72 -8.09
C VAL A 57 32.25 1.74 -8.97
N ASP A 58 33.47 1.41 -8.56
CA ASP A 58 34.32 0.45 -9.26
C ASP A 58 33.94 -0.97 -8.87
N VAL A 59 33.31 -1.71 -9.79
CA VAL A 59 32.77 -3.04 -9.49
C VAL A 59 33.78 -4.15 -9.87
N PRO A 60 33.79 -5.28 -9.15
CA PRO A 60 34.65 -6.41 -9.50
C PRO A 60 34.23 -7.02 -10.85
N GLY A 61 35.20 -7.36 -11.69
CA GLY A 61 34.96 -7.96 -13.02
C GLY A 61 34.97 -9.49 -13.05
N HIS A 62 35.28 -10.14 -11.92
CA HIS A 62 35.47 -11.59 -11.87
C HIS A 62 34.14 -12.29 -11.57
N GLU A 63 33.82 -13.34 -12.33
CA GLU A 63 32.61 -14.17 -12.17
C GLU A 63 32.31 -14.64 -10.72
N ARG A 64 33.33 -14.83 -9.86
CA ARG A 64 33.15 -15.24 -8.45
C ARG A 64 32.50 -14.15 -7.60
N PHE A 65 32.58 -12.90 -8.04
CA PHE A 65 32.08 -11.72 -7.35
C PHE A 65 30.88 -11.10 -8.04
N LEU A 66 30.16 -11.86 -8.87
CA LEU A 66 28.94 -11.41 -9.55
C LEU A 66 27.92 -10.82 -8.57
N GLY A 67 27.74 -11.39 -7.37
CA GLY A 67 26.86 -10.82 -6.35
C GLY A 67 27.28 -9.42 -5.87
N ASN A 68 28.59 -9.18 -5.73
CA ASN A 68 29.12 -7.86 -5.36
C ASN A 68 28.97 -6.87 -6.53
N MET A 69 29.25 -7.32 -7.75
CA MET A 69 29.04 -6.53 -8.96
C MET A 69 27.59 -6.08 -9.12
N LEU A 70 26.63 -6.99 -8.95
CA LEU A 70 25.19 -6.67 -8.98
C LEU A 70 24.80 -5.66 -7.89
N ALA A 71 25.38 -5.77 -6.69
CA ALA A 71 25.12 -4.81 -5.62
C ALA A 71 25.67 -3.40 -5.94
N GLY A 72 26.77 -3.30 -6.69
CA GLY A 72 27.34 -2.01 -7.12
C GLY A 72 26.60 -1.38 -8.29
N ILE A 73 26.20 -2.19 -9.27
CA ILE A 73 25.49 -1.72 -10.47
C ILE A 73 24.01 -1.46 -10.17
N GLY A 74 23.37 -2.26 -9.31
CA GLY A 74 21.92 -2.19 -9.05
C GLY A 74 21.39 -0.79 -8.72
N PRO A 75 22.01 -0.05 -7.79
CA PRO A 75 21.60 1.33 -7.47
C PRO A 75 22.12 2.40 -8.44
N ALA A 76 22.94 2.06 -9.43
CA ALA A 76 23.61 3.04 -10.29
C ALA A 76 22.73 3.41 -11.50
N PRO A 77 22.43 4.72 -11.71
CA PRO A 77 21.63 5.16 -12.85
C PRO A 77 22.40 5.14 -14.18
N VAL A 78 23.73 5.15 -14.13
CA VAL A 78 24.62 5.25 -15.29
C VAL A 78 25.76 4.25 -15.19
N VAL A 79 26.13 3.64 -16.31
CA VAL A 79 27.25 2.70 -16.38
C VAL A 79 28.34 3.16 -17.35
N CYS A 80 29.60 3.09 -16.92
CA CYS A 80 30.77 3.09 -17.80
C CYS A 80 31.12 1.65 -18.17
N PHE A 81 30.80 1.24 -19.38
CA PHE A 81 31.08 -0.11 -19.88
C PHE A 81 32.46 -0.18 -20.54
N VAL A 82 33.41 -0.80 -19.86
CA VAL A 82 34.84 -0.81 -20.22
C VAL A 82 35.21 -2.11 -20.92
N VAL A 83 35.65 -1.98 -22.18
CA VAL A 83 36.20 -3.07 -22.99
C VAL A 83 37.63 -2.70 -23.35
N ALA A 84 38.58 -3.61 -23.17
CA ALA A 84 39.96 -3.33 -23.54
C ALA A 84 40.17 -3.45 -25.05
N ALA A 85 40.85 -2.48 -25.65
CA ALA A 85 41.05 -2.43 -27.10
C ALA A 85 42.00 -3.52 -27.61
N ASP A 86 42.97 -3.96 -26.80
CA ASP A 86 43.88 -5.05 -27.14
C ASP A 86 43.15 -6.41 -27.10
N GLU A 87 42.45 -6.71 -26.02
CA GLU A 87 41.78 -7.99 -25.79
C GLU A 87 40.41 -8.13 -26.48
N GLY A 88 39.68 -7.03 -26.64
CA GLY A 88 38.32 -7.02 -27.17
C GLY A 88 37.28 -7.58 -26.18
N TRP A 89 36.14 -8.03 -26.71
CA TRP A 89 35.03 -8.54 -25.90
C TRP A 89 35.35 -9.90 -25.27
N GLN A 90 35.05 -10.06 -23.99
CA GLN A 90 35.38 -11.25 -23.20
C GLN A 90 34.12 -11.87 -22.56
N ALA A 91 34.24 -13.09 -22.02
CA ALA A 91 33.11 -13.80 -21.41
C ALA A 91 32.42 -13.00 -20.29
N GLN A 92 33.19 -12.39 -19.39
CA GLN A 92 32.65 -11.57 -18.30
C GLN A 92 32.07 -10.24 -18.81
N SER A 93 32.45 -9.75 -19.99
CA SER A 93 31.74 -8.64 -20.61
C SER A 93 30.28 -9.02 -20.89
N SER A 94 30.02 -10.28 -21.28
CA SER A 94 28.65 -10.79 -21.46
C SER A 94 27.88 -10.82 -20.13
N ASP A 95 28.49 -11.25 -19.02
CA ASP A 95 27.84 -11.25 -17.71
C ASP A 95 27.42 -9.83 -17.27
N HIS A 96 28.29 -8.84 -17.49
CA HIS A 96 27.99 -7.44 -17.20
C HIS A 96 26.93 -6.86 -18.15
N ARG A 97 26.95 -7.23 -19.44
CA ARG A 97 25.89 -6.87 -20.39
C ARG A 97 24.54 -7.40 -19.90
N ASP A 98 24.49 -8.66 -19.48
CA ASP A 98 23.26 -9.30 -19.04
C ASP A 98 22.74 -8.67 -17.74
N ALA A 99 23.63 -8.26 -16.84
CA ALA A 99 23.29 -7.49 -15.65
C ALA A 99 22.72 -6.10 -16.01
N VAL A 100 23.36 -5.36 -16.91
CA VAL A 100 22.88 -4.05 -17.42
C VAL A 100 21.49 -4.19 -18.05
N ALA A 101 21.29 -5.22 -18.87
CA ALA A 101 20.01 -5.49 -19.52
C ALA A 101 18.91 -5.88 -18.51
N ALA A 102 19.24 -6.74 -17.54
CA ALA A 102 18.31 -7.18 -16.50
C ALA A 102 17.90 -6.04 -15.56
N LEU A 103 18.85 -5.20 -15.18
CA LEU A 103 18.63 -3.98 -14.40
C LEU A 103 18.01 -2.85 -15.22
N GLY A 104 17.90 -3.01 -16.55
CA GLY A 104 17.33 -2.03 -17.47
C GLY A 104 17.99 -0.66 -17.35
N ILE A 105 19.33 -0.64 -17.36
CA ILE A 105 20.11 0.58 -17.34
C ILE A 105 20.20 1.11 -18.77
N ASP A 106 19.66 2.32 -18.96
CA ASP A 106 19.50 2.95 -20.28
C ASP A 106 20.52 4.07 -20.55
N HIS A 107 21.30 4.46 -19.53
CA HIS A 107 22.28 5.53 -19.64
C HIS A 107 23.70 5.00 -19.39
N GLY A 108 24.65 5.37 -20.24
CA GLY A 108 26.04 4.95 -20.07
C GLY A 108 26.98 5.44 -21.15
N VAL A 109 28.26 5.15 -20.95
CA VAL A 109 29.35 5.43 -21.89
C VAL A 109 30.13 4.12 -22.12
N VAL A 110 30.43 3.80 -23.38
CA VAL A 110 31.33 2.71 -23.73
C VAL A 110 32.76 3.23 -23.76
N VAL A 111 33.66 2.59 -23.03
CA VAL A 111 35.08 2.98 -22.98
C VAL A 111 35.94 1.87 -23.56
N LEU A 112 36.64 2.18 -24.65
CA LEU A 112 37.66 1.29 -25.22
C LEU A 112 39.00 1.61 -24.56
N SER A 113 39.28 0.96 -23.44
CA SER A 113 40.50 1.19 -22.65
C SER A 113 41.73 0.59 -23.32
N ARG A 114 42.93 0.90 -22.80
CA ARG A 114 44.21 0.39 -23.32
C ARG A 114 44.41 0.67 -24.81
N ALA A 115 43.91 1.81 -25.29
CA ALA A 115 44.02 2.21 -26.69
C ALA A 115 45.48 2.37 -27.15
N ASP A 116 46.40 2.61 -26.23
CA ASP A 116 47.85 2.64 -26.45
C ASP A 116 48.44 1.30 -26.92
N ARG A 117 47.76 0.20 -26.63
CA ARG A 117 48.20 -1.17 -26.98
C ARG A 117 47.54 -1.71 -28.25
N ALA A 118 46.72 -0.90 -28.93
CA ALA A 118 45.93 -1.32 -30.09
C ALA A 118 46.09 -0.36 -31.27
N SER A 119 46.06 -0.89 -32.49
CA SER A 119 46.01 -0.05 -33.70
C SER A 119 44.61 0.58 -33.86
N GLY A 120 44.52 1.68 -34.62
CA GLY A 120 43.23 2.32 -34.91
C GLY A 120 42.21 1.37 -35.55
N GLN A 121 42.66 0.46 -36.43
CA GLN A 121 41.79 -0.58 -37.01
C GLN A 121 41.29 -1.55 -35.94
N ARG A 122 42.16 -2.00 -35.03
CA ARG A 122 41.77 -2.89 -33.94
C ARG A 122 40.74 -2.24 -33.01
N VAL A 123 40.92 -0.96 -32.68
CA VAL A 123 39.94 -0.19 -31.89
C VAL A 123 38.58 -0.16 -32.60
N ALA A 124 38.55 0.10 -33.91
CA ALA A 124 37.32 0.10 -34.70
C ALA A 124 36.63 -1.27 -34.72
N ASP A 125 37.38 -2.36 -34.88
CA ASP A 125 36.85 -3.72 -34.88
C ASP A 125 36.24 -4.08 -33.51
N VAL A 126 36.93 -3.72 -32.42
CA VAL A 126 36.43 -3.95 -31.05
C VAL A 126 35.17 -3.11 -30.79
N LEU A 127 35.12 -1.87 -31.27
CA LEU A 127 33.91 -1.04 -31.18
C LEU A 127 32.73 -1.69 -31.91
N ALA A 128 32.95 -2.14 -33.14
CA ALA A 128 31.91 -2.79 -33.95
C ALA A 128 31.37 -4.04 -33.25
N ARG A 129 32.26 -4.89 -32.69
CA ARG A 129 31.83 -6.05 -31.90
C ARG A 129 31.06 -5.64 -30.65
N THR A 130 31.54 -4.62 -29.93
CA THR A 130 30.89 -4.12 -28.71
C THR A 130 29.47 -3.61 -28.98
N ARG A 131 29.27 -2.90 -30.10
CA ARG A 131 27.94 -2.45 -30.54
C ARG A 131 26.99 -3.60 -30.83
N VAL A 132 27.47 -4.66 -31.48
CA VAL A 132 26.68 -5.88 -31.74
C VAL A 132 26.24 -6.51 -30.42
N GLU A 133 27.17 -6.65 -29.47
CA GLU A 133 26.87 -7.27 -28.17
C GLU A 133 25.90 -6.44 -27.32
N LEU A 134 26.00 -5.11 -27.36
CA LEU A 134 25.14 -4.20 -26.59
C LEU A 134 23.82 -3.86 -27.29
N ALA A 135 23.57 -4.33 -28.52
CA ALA A 135 22.41 -3.97 -29.32
C ALA A 135 21.06 -4.28 -28.64
N GLY A 136 21.00 -5.34 -27.81
CA GLY A 136 19.83 -5.74 -27.04
C GLY A 136 19.70 -5.07 -25.66
N THR A 137 20.50 -4.05 -25.38
CA THR A 137 20.53 -3.35 -24.09
C THR A 137 20.21 -1.87 -24.27
N GLY A 138 19.95 -1.18 -23.15
CA GLY A 138 19.82 0.28 -23.15
C GLY A 138 21.08 1.03 -23.61
N LEU A 139 22.24 0.37 -23.66
CA LEU A 139 23.52 0.95 -24.09
C LEU A 139 23.80 0.83 -25.60
N ARG A 140 22.82 0.36 -26.40
CA ARG A 140 22.98 0.18 -27.86
C ARG A 140 23.55 1.41 -28.58
N ASP A 141 23.10 2.60 -28.17
CA ASP A 141 23.42 3.89 -28.80
C ASP A 141 24.33 4.76 -27.91
N ALA A 142 24.86 4.20 -26.81
CA ALA A 142 25.75 4.90 -25.89
C ALA A 142 26.97 5.51 -26.62
N PRO A 143 27.42 6.72 -26.26
CA PRO A 143 28.66 7.28 -26.79
C PRO A 143 29.84 6.35 -26.48
N ALA A 144 30.79 6.24 -27.41
CA ALA A 144 31.96 5.38 -27.27
C ALA A 144 33.25 6.20 -27.41
N VAL A 145 34.18 6.03 -26.47
CA VAL A 145 35.45 6.76 -26.44
C VAL A 145 36.61 5.80 -26.26
N ALA A 146 37.65 5.92 -27.10
CA ALA A 146 38.89 5.18 -26.93
C ALA A 146 39.85 5.93 -26.01
N VAL A 147 40.40 5.25 -25.01
CA VAL A 147 41.18 5.87 -23.93
C VAL A 147 42.44 5.08 -23.62
N SER A 148 43.55 5.80 -23.46
CA SER A 148 44.74 5.32 -22.75
C SER A 148 44.78 6.01 -21.39
N ALA A 149 44.53 5.25 -20.32
CA ALA A 149 44.61 5.79 -18.96
C ALA A 149 46.07 6.06 -18.52
N ILE A 150 47.04 5.49 -19.23
CA ILE A 150 48.48 5.66 -18.96
C ILE A 150 48.99 6.92 -19.67
N ASP A 151 48.70 7.08 -20.95
CA ASP A 151 49.15 8.24 -21.74
C ASP A 151 48.26 9.47 -21.58
N GLY A 152 47.03 9.26 -21.08
CA GLY A 152 46.01 10.28 -20.93
C GLY A 152 45.19 10.56 -22.19
N THR A 153 45.51 9.94 -23.33
CA THR A 153 44.80 10.09 -24.60
C THR A 153 43.32 9.74 -24.44
N GLY A 154 42.43 10.60 -24.94
CA GLY A 154 40.97 10.40 -24.91
C GLY A 154 40.29 10.68 -23.55
N LEU A 155 41.04 10.99 -22.48
CA LEU A 155 40.45 11.28 -21.17
C LEU A 155 39.63 12.58 -21.15
N ALA A 156 39.98 13.57 -21.97
CA ALA A 156 39.20 14.80 -22.11
C ALA A 156 37.86 14.52 -22.80
N ASP A 157 37.89 13.75 -23.89
CA ASP A 157 36.68 13.32 -24.62
C ASP A 157 35.77 12.45 -23.74
N LEU A 158 36.35 11.58 -22.91
CA LEU A 158 35.58 10.78 -21.96
C LEU A 158 34.89 11.65 -20.90
N ARG A 159 35.56 12.67 -20.37
CA ARG A 159 34.93 13.63 -19.43
C ARG A 159 33.76 14.37 -20.09
N ALA A 160 33.95 14.83 -21.33
CA ALA A 160 32.89 15.49 -22.09
C ALA A 160 31.72 14.55 -22.41
N ALA A 161 31.98 13.29 -22.79
CA ALA A 161 30.95 12.28 -23.01
C ALA A 161 30.16 11.97 -21.73
N LEU A 162 30.84 11.89 -20.60
CA LEU A 162 30.20 11.73 -19.29
C LEU A 162 29.30 12.92 -18.97
N ASP A 163 29.77 14.16 -19.12
CA ASP A 163 28.95 15.36 -18.92
C ASP A 163 27.67 15.32 -19.78
N GLY A 164 27.80 14.96 -21.06
CA GLY A 164 26.66 14.86 -21.97
C GLY A 164 25.65 13.79 -21.56
N VAL A 165 26.11 12.61 -21.15
CA VAL A 165 25.23 11.53 -20.68
C VAL A 165 24.54 11.92 -19.37
N LEU A 166 25.27 12.47 -18.41
CA LEU A 166 24.75 12.85 -17.09
C LEU A 166 23.71 13.96 -17.17
N ALA A 167 23.89 14.93 -18.08
CA ALA A 167 22.90 15.97 -18.35
C ALA A 167 21.57 15.41 -18.89
N GLY A 168 21.59 14.25 -19.56
CA GLY A 168 20.41 13.57 -20.09
C GLY A 168 19.71 12.62 -19.11
N VAL A 169 20.28 12.39 -17.92
CA VAL A 169 19.67 11.51 -16.91
C VAL A 169 18.49 12.23 -16.24
N PRO A 170 17.30 11.61 -16.16
CA PRO A 170 16.17 12.18 -15.44
C PRO A 170 16.52 12.48 -13.99
N HIS A 171 16.11 13.64 -13.49
CA HIS A 171 16.34 14.03 -12.09
C HIS A 171 15.23 13.44 -11.21
N PRO A 172 15.55 12.56 -10.26
CA PRO A 172 14.54 12.01 -9.36
C PRO A 172 13.94 13.09 -8.44
N PRO A 173 12.68 12.95 -8.01
CA PRO A 173 12.03 13.91 -7.13
C PRO A 173 12.74 14.01 -5.77
N THR A 174 12.93 15.25 -5.31
CA THR A 174 13.55 15.57 -4.01
C THR A 174 12.58 15.41 -2.83
N ASP A 175 11.28 15.50 -3.10
CA ASP A 175 10.16 15.30 -2.16
C ASP A 175 9.65 13.84 -2.17
N GLY A 176 10.30 12.95 -2.93
CA GLY A 176 10.00 11.53 -2.94
C GLY A 176 10.30 10.85 -1.60
N ARG A 177 9.65 9.71 -1.37
CA ARG A 177 9.98 8.83 -0.23
C ARG A 177 11.37 8.19 -0.39
N VAL A 178 12.11 8.11 0.71
CA VAL A 178 13.46 7.54 0.76
C VAL A 178 13.39 6.02 0.79
N ARG A 179 14.16 5.37 -0.08
CA ARG A 179 14.55 3.95 0.00
C ARG A 179 16.03 3.85 -0.37
N LEU A 180 16.88 3.76 0.65
CA LEU A 180 18.31 3.62 0.50
C LEU A 180 18.72 2.18 0.79
N TRP A 181 19.33 1.54 -0.20
CA TRP A 181 19.91 0.20 -0.08
C TRP A 181 21.32 0.30 0.51
N VAL A 182 21.56 -0.38 1.62
CA VAL A 182 22.85 -0.41 2.30
C VAL A 182 23.79 -1.37 1.56
N ASP A 183 25.03 -0.96 1.29
CA ASP A 183 26.07 -1.84 0.73
C ASP A 183 27.25 -2.11 1.69
N ARG A 184 27.51 -1.20 2.63
CA ARG A 184 28.48 -1.34 3.72
C ARG A 184 27.94 -0.76 5.01
N SER A 185 28.37 -1.35 6.12
CA SER A 185 28.12 -0.91 7.48
C SER A 185 29.42 -1.07 8.26
N PHE A 186 29.83 -0.05 9.00
CA PHE A 186 31.04 -0.06 9.81
C PHE A 186 30.91 0.90 10.99
N THR A 187 31.81 0.80 11.96
CA THR A 187 31.85 1.69 13.12
C THR A 187 33.03 2.64 12.99
N ILE A 188 32.80 3.93 13.20
CA ILE A 188 33.85 4.95 13.32
C ILE A 188 33.98 5.34 14.79
N THR A 189 35.19 5.23 15.33
CA THR A 189 35.50 5.62 16.72
C THR A 189 35.05 7.06 17.00
N GLY A 190 34.28 7.27 18.05
CA GLY A 190 33.72 8.57 18.44
C GLY A 190 32.44 9.00 17.69
N SER A 191 32.19 8.47 16.50
CA SER A 191 31.03 8.81 15.68
C SER A 191 29.87 7.81 15.82
N GLY A 192 30.18 6.51 15.96
CA GLY A 192 29.19 5.43 16.05
C GLY A 192 29.09 4.62 14.76
N THR A 193 27.91 4.06 14.50
CA THR A 193 27.65 3.23 13.32
C THR A 193 27.39 4.08 12.09
N VAL A 194 28.09 3.78 11.00
CA VAL A 194 27.95 4.43 9.70
C VAL A 194 27.57 3.40 8.66
N VAL A 195 26.57 3.73 7.85
CA VAL A 195 26.17 2.93 6.68
C VAL A 195 26.36 3.73 5.41
N THR A 196 26.67 3.05 4.31
CA THR A 196 26.77 3.69 2.99
C THR A 196 25.76 3.12 2.01
N GLY A 197 25.29 3.98 1.12
CA GLY A 197 24.34 3.65 0.07
C GLY A 197 24.20 4.76 -0.96
N THR A 198 23.48 4.46 -2.05
CA THR A 198 23.12 5.44 -3.07
C THR A 198 21.69 5.90 -2.83
N LEU A 199 21.51 7.20 -2.61
CA LEU A 199 20.19 7.81 -2.41
C LEU A 199 19.52 8.00 -3.77
N ALA A 200 18.56 7.14 -4.13
CA ALA A 200 17.92 7.16 -5.44
C ALA A 200 16.84 8.24 -5.59
N ALA A 201 16.10 8.54 -4.51
CA ALA A 201 15.02 9.52 -4.49
C ALA A 201 14.82 10.05 -3.06
N GLY A 202 14.13 11.19 -2.94
CA GLY A 202 13.93 11.88 -1.68
C GLY A 202 15.17 12.60 -1.16
N THR A 203 14.99 13.37 -0.10
CA THR A 203 16.06 14.09 0.59
C THR A 203 16.23 13.51 1.99
N VAL A 204 17.47 13.28 2.41
CA VAL A 204 17.78 12.89 3.80
C VAL A 204 18.41 14.10 4.50
N VAL A 205 17.84 14.46 5.64
CA VAL A 205 18.27 15.57 6.48
C VAL A 205 18.83 15.04 7.80
N GLN A 206 19.80 15.74 8.35
CA GLN A 206 20.33 15.43 9.67
C GLN A 206 19.22 15.56 10.72
N GLY A 207 19.06 14.54 11.55
CA GLY A 207 17.98 14.43 12.53
C GLY A 207 16.79 13.61 12.04
N ASP A 208 16.73 13.23 10.77
CA ASP A 208 15.65 12.41 10.23
C ASP A 208 15.52 11.08 10.98
N ARG A 209 14.28 10.66 11.17
CA ARG A 209 13.91 9.32 11.61
C ARG A 209 13.63 8.46 10.40
N LEU A 210 14.38 7.37 10.25
CA LEU A 210 14.18 6.38 9.20
C LEU A 210 13.85 5.02 9.81
N THR A 211 13.21 4.16 9.03
CA THR A 211 13.01 2.76 9.38
C THR A 211 14.11 1.93 8.73
N LEU A 212 14.96 1.30 9.55
CA LEU A 212 15.89 0.28 9.12
C LEU A 212 15.15 -1.05 9.01
N LEU A 213 14.98 -1.55 7.78
CA LEU A 213 14.46 -2.89 7.51
C LEU A 213 15.64 -3.85 7.32
N GLY A 214 15.94 -4.58 8.39
CA GLY A 214 16.97 -5.61 8.44
C GLY A 214 16.48 -6.98 7.95
N HIS A 215 17.31 -8.00 8.13
CA HIS A 215 16.98 -9.39 7.75
C HIS A 215 15.89 -10.01 8.63
N SER A 216 15.90 -9.71 9.94
CA SER A 216 15.06 -10.35 10.95
C SER A 216 14.05 -9.41 11.61
N ALA A 217 14.28 -8.09 11.56
CA ALA A 217 13.43 -7.11 12.20
C ALA A 217 13.53 -5.74 11.51
N SER A 218 12.48 -4.95 11.66
CA SER A 218 12.51 -3.51 11.40
C SER A 218 12.75 -2.75 12.72
N ARG A 219 13.46 -1.62 12.65
CA ARG A 219 13.64 -0.70 13.80
C ARG A 219 13.74 0.74 13.34
N SER A 220 13.33 1.67 14.21
CA SER A 220 13.55 3.10 13.97
C SER A 220 14.99 3.47 14.29
N VAL A 221 15.60 4.28 13.44
CA VAL A 221 16.95 4.83 13.61
C VAL A 221 16.93 6.33 13.33
N VAL A 222 17.88 7.06 13.93
CA VAL A 222 18.03 8.51 13.73
C VAL A 222 19.32 8.79 12.97
N VAL A 223 19.25 9.64 11.94
CA VAL A 223 20.41 10.13 11.20
C VAL A 223 21.12 11.20 12.04
N ARG A 224 22.21 10.84 12.70
CA ARG A 224 23.00 11.76 13.54
C ARG A 224 23.85 12.72 12.70
N GLY A 225 24.29 12.27 11.53
CA GLY A 225 25.12 13.02 10.61
C GLY A 225 25.16 12.34 9.26
N LEU A 226 25.50 13.11 8.24
CA LEU A 226 25.55 12.64 6.87
C LEU A 226 26.74 13.24 6.14
N GLN A 227 27.41 12.40 5.36
CA GLN A 227 28.58 12.76 4.59
C GLN A 227 28.44 12.28 3.15
N SER A 228 29.06 13.02 2.24
CA SER A 228 29.24 12.62 0.86
C SER A 228 30.59 13.14 0.38
N ARG A 229 31.38 12.31 -0.33
CA ARG A 229 32.73 12.68 -0.81
C ARG A 229 33.63 13.26 0.30
N ASP A 230 33.68 12.59 1.45
CA ASP A 230 34.40 13.02 2.65
C ASP A 230 34.05 14.42 3.18
N THR A 231 32.93 14.98 2.73
CA THR A 231 32.41 16.28 3.16
C THR A 231 31.13 16.08 3.97
N SER A 232 31.00 16.78 5.09
CA SER A 232 29.79 16.73 5.92
C SER A 232 28.73 17.69 5.38
N TYR A 233 27.47 17.24 5.36
CA TYR A 233 26.32 18.03 4.93
C TYR A 233 25.23 18.01 6.01
N THR A 234 24.29 18.95 5.95
CA THR A 234 23.07 18.94 6.78
C THR A 234 21.89 18.29 6.06
N SER A 235 21.93 18.22 4.73
CA SER A 235 20.94 17.57 3.87
C SER A 235 21.60 17.05 2.60
N VAL A 236 21.18 15.89 2.09
CA VAL A 236 21.61 15.38 0.79
C VAL A 236 20.40 14.98 -0.06
N SER A 237 20.42 15.43 -1.31
CA SER A 237 19.39 15.19 -2.34
C SER A 237 19.70 13.93 -3.17
N PRO A 238 18.75 13.45 -4.01
CA PRO A 238 18.90 12.24 -4.81
C PRO A 238 20.13 12.19 -5.71
N VAL A 239 20.41 10.98 -6.21
CA VAL A 239 21.55 10.62 -7.07
C VAL A 239 22.90 10.87 -6.39
N SER A 240 22.91 10.75 -5.07
CA SER A 240 24.10 11.00 -4.25
C SER A 240 24.54 9.73 -3.54
N ARG A 241 25.87 9.53 -3.52
CA ARG A 241 26.49 8.55 -2.66
C ARG A 241 26.56 9.13 -1.25
N VAL A 242 25.98 8.46 -0.26
CA VAL A 242 25.89 8.98 1.11
C VAL A 242 26.43 7.99 2.13
N ALA A 243 27.11 8.54 3.14
CA ALA A 243 27.43 7.88 4.39
C ALA A 243 26.53 8.47 5.48
N LEU A 244 25.72 7.64 6.12
CA LEU A 244 24.79 8.03 7.17
C LEU A 244 25.27 7.50 8.51
N ASN A 245 25.54 8.40 9.45
CA ASN A 245 25.81 8.05 10.83
C ASN A 245 24.48 7.80 11.55
N LEU A 246 24.26 6.57 11.99
CA LEU A 246 23.02 6.12 12.60
C LEU A 246 23.18 6.01 14.12
N ARG A 247 22.15 6.45 14.85
CA ARG A 247 21.99 6.20 16.27
C ARG A 247 21.15 4.94 16.51
N ASP A 248 21.35 4.31 17.66
CA ASP A 248 20.51 3.22 18.21
C ASP A 248 20.60 1.89 17.42
N VAL A 249 21.71 1.66 16.73
CA VAL A 249 21.99 0.39 16.03
C VAL A 249 23.48 0.13 15.98
N ALA A 250 23.88 -1.14 16.15
CA ALA A 250 25.27 -1.57 15.98
C ALA A 250 25.55 -1.92 14.52
N ALA A 251 26.75 -1.61 14.03
CA ALA A 251 27.15 -1.89 12.66
C ALA A 251 27.05 -3.37 12.29
N THR A 252 27.28 -4.27 13.26
CA THR A 252 27.18 -5.74 13.13
C THR A 252 25.76 -6.24 12.90
N ASP A 253 24.76 -5.46 13.26
CA ASP A 253 23.34 -5.80 13.07
C ASP A 253 22.86 -5.43 11.66
N ILE A 254 23.65 -4.67 10.89
CA ILE A 254 23.31 -4.17 9.57
C ILE A 254 24.13 -4.91 8.53
N ARG A 255 23.46 -5.44 7.51
CA ARG A 255 24.09 -6.18 6.42
C ARG A 255 23.85 -5.48 5.09
N ARG A 256 24.70 -5.80 4.11
CA ARG A 256 24.41 -5.48 2.70
C ARG A 256 23.04 -6.02 2.32
N GLY A 257 22.25 -5.19 1.64
CA GLY A 257 20.87 -5.52 1.25
C GLY A 257 19.81 -5.13 2.27
N ASP A 258 20.19 -4.64 3.45
CA ASP A 258 19.25 -3.97 4.34
C ASP A 258 18.93 -2.58 3.79
N THR A 259 17.81 -2.02 4.24
CA THR A 259 17.28 -0.76 3.67
C THR A 259 16.92 0.25 4.73
N LEU A 260 17.19 1.51 4.44
CA LEU A 260 16.67 2.65 5.20
C LEU A 260 15.51 3.26 4.42
N LEU A 261 14.35 3.34 5.08
CA LEU A 261 13.08 3.73 4.48
C LEU A 261 12.51 4.96 5.18
N THR A 262 11.82 5.83 4.43
CA THR A 262 10.85 6.74 5.05
C THR A 262 9.84 5.91 5.84
N PRO A 263 9.58 6.23 7.13
CA PRO A 263 8.65 5.47 7.96
C PRO A 263 7.26 5.35 7.33
N ASP A 264 6.67 4.16 7.41
CA ASP A 264 5.32 3.82 6.93
C ASP A 264 5.00 4.12 5.45
N ALA A 265 5.99 4.55 4.67
CA ALA A 265 5.82 4.98 3.29
C ALA A 265 6.03 3.86 2.25
N TRP A 266 6.52 2.69 2.65
CA TRP A 266 6.83 1.56 1.77
C TRP A 266 6.14 0.27 2.25
N PRO A 267 5.64 -0.57 1.33
CA PRO A 267 5.17 -1.90 1.65
C PRO A 267 6.37 -2.80 1.90
N THR A 268 6.15 -3.92 2.57
CA THR A 268 7.16 -4.97 2.74
C THR A 268 6.57 -6.28 2.27
N THR A 269 7.18 -6.88 1.25
CA THR A 269 6.63 -8.06 0.60
C THR A 269 7.68 -9.15 0.43
N ALA A 270 7.23 -10.40 0.55
CA ALA A 270 8.00 -11.59 0.23
C ALA A 270 7.37 -12.36 -0.94
N VAL A 271 6.25 -11.88 -1.51
CA VAL A 271 5.57 -12.57 -2.61
C VAL A 271 5.26 -11.58 -3.70
N LEU A 272 5.63 -11.92 -4.92
CA LEU A 272 5.60 -11.01 -6.06
C LEU A 272 4.96 -11.69 -7.27
N GLY A 273 4.20 -10.93 -8.04
CA GLY A 273 3.93 -11.22 -9.45
C GLY A 273 4.96 -10.51 -10.31
N ILE A 274 5.68 -11.27 -11.13
CA ILE A 274 6.78 -10.76 -11.95
C ILE A 274 6.58 -11.09 -13.42
N GLN A 275 7.12 -10.21 -14.27
CA GLN A 275 7.23 -10.38 -15.72
C GLN A 275 8.69 -10.47 -16.14
N ARG A 276 9.00 -11.38 -17.05
CA ARG A 276 10.32 -11.54 -17.64
C ARG A 276 10.63 -10.34 -18.55
N THR A 277 11.82 -9.76 -18.38
CA THR A 277 12.29 -8.67 -19.25
C THR A 277 13.42 -9.12 -20.17
N THR A 278 14.30 -10.00 -19.69
CA THR A 278 15.46 -10.51 -20.45
C THR A 278 15.78 -11.94 -20.01
N GLY A 279 16.63 -12.64 -20.77
CA GLY A 279 17.10 -13.98 -20.41
C GLY A 279 16.14 -15.11 -20.77
N VAL A 280 16.31 -16.27 -20.14
CA VAL A 280 15.58 -17.51 -20.48
C VAL A 280 14.12 -17.50 -20.01
N ALA A 281 13.25 -18.27 -20.66
CA ALA A 281 11.85 -18.38 -20.28
C ALA A 281 11.71 -18.95 -18.87
N TYR A 282 10.71 -18.49 -18.10
CA TYR A 282 10.49 -18.96 -16.73
C TYR A 282 10.14 -20.44 -16.62
N THR A 283 9.67 -21.06 -17.69
CA THR A 283 9.47 -22.52 -17.78
C THR A 283 10.78 -23.31 -17.80
N GLU A 284 11.91 -22.66 -18.07
CA GLU A 284 13.24 -23.26 -18.15
C GLU A 284 14.12 -22.89 -16.95
N VAL A 285 13.64 -21.99 -16.09
CA VAL A 285 14.34 -21.53 -14.87
C VAL A 285 14.13 -22.54 -13.74
N PRO A 286 15.17 -22.85 -12.93
CA PRO A 286 15.00 -23.69 -11.75
C PRO A 286 14.04 -23.06 -10.74
N GLU A 287 13.28 -23.90 -10.05
CA GLU A 287 12.32 -23.44 -9.03
C GLU A 287 13.02 -22.64 -7.92
N GLN A 288 14.22 -23.05 -7.49
CA GLN A 288 15.03 -22.32 -6.51
C GLN A 288 16.08 -21.47 -7.22
N LEU A 289 16.10 -20.18 -6.91
CA LEU A 289 17.01 -19.21 -7.51
C LEU A 289 17.51 -18.17 -6.51
N MET A 290 18.50 -17.39 -6.92
CA MET A 290 18.95 -16.19 -6.21
C MET A 290 18.34 -14.96 -6.89
N VAL A 291 17.67 -14.12 -6.09
CA VAL A 291 17.06 -12.86 -6.53
C VAL A 291 17.93 -11.71 -6.04
N HIS A 292 18.26 -10.80 -6.95
CA HIS A 292 18.95 -9.56 -6.62
C HIS A 292 18.02 -8.36 -6.82
N ALA A 293 17.94 -7.50 -5.81
CA ALA A 293 17.15 -6.27 -5.81
C ALA A 293 17.91 -5.16 -5.07
N GLY A 294 18.22 -4.05 -5.73
CA GLY A 294 19.14 -3.06 -5.18
C GLY A 294 20.48 -3.70 -4.81
N THR A 295 20.88 -3.61 -3.53
CA THR A 295 22.07 -4.28 -3.00
C THR A 295 21.77 -5.65 -2.37
N ALA A 296 20.50 -6.04 -2.28
CA ALA A 296 20.08 -7.29 -1.66
C ALA A 296 20.28 -8.49 -2.60
N SER A 297 20.63 -9.63 -1.99
CA SER A 297 20.74 -10.93 -2.64
C SER A 297 20.01 -11.94 -1.74
N VAL A 298 18.87 -12.43 -2.20
CA VAL A 298 17.93 -13.22 -1.40
C VAL A 298 17.56 -14.49 -2.15
N PRO A 299 17.58 -15.69 -1.53
CA PRO A 299 17.04 -16.88 -2.17
C PRO A 299 15.54 -16.72 -2.41
N GLY A 300 15.06 -17.28 -3.51
CA GLY A 300 13.64 -17.24 -3.86
C GLY A 300 13.18 -18.50 -4.56
N ARG A 301 11.87 -18.74 -4.47
CA ARG A 301 11.15 -19.81 -5.15
C ARG A 301 10.29 -19.23 -6.26
N LEU A 302 10.57 -19.62 -7.50
CA LEU A 302 9.83 -19.20 -8.68
C LEU A 302 8.82 -20.28 -9.10
N ARG A 303 7.56 -19.86 -9.27
CA ARG A 303 6.49 -20.66 -9.85
C ARG A 303 6.05 -20.02 -11.17
N PRO A 304 6.31 -20.64 -12.33
CA PRO A 304 5.93 -20.07 -13.61
C PRO A 304 4.42 -20.15 -13.85
N PHE A 305 3.90 -19.15 -14.53
CA PHE A 305 2.55 -19.03 -15.07
C PHE A 305 2.62 -18.71 -16.57
N GLY A 306 3.45 -19.49 -17.28
CA GLY A 306 3.83 -19.25 -18.68
C GLY A 306 5.31 -18.94 -18.82
N ALA A 307 5.73 -18.59 -20.05
CA ALA A 307 7.11 -18.28 -20.36
C ALA A 307 7.59 -16.95 -19.73
N ASP A 308 6.67 -15.99 -19.58
CA ASP A 308 7.01 -14.60 -19.25
C ASP A 308 6.44 -14.13 -17.91
N HIS A 309 5.56 -14.88 -17.26
CA HIS A 309 4.92 -14.48 -16.01
C HIS A 309 5.16 -15.52 -14.93
N ALA A 310 5.43 -15.10 -13.70
CA ALA A 310 5.67 -16.00 -12.60
C ALA A 310 5.23 -15.40 -11.26
N ARG A 311 4.99 -16.28 -10.28
CA ARG A 311 4.95 -15.92 -8.87
C ARG A 311 6.30 -16.20 -8.25
N LEU A 312 6.89 -15.19 -7.64
CA LEU A 312 8.16 -15.28 -6.94
C LEU A 312 7.92 -15.15 -5.44
N VAL A 313 8.43 -16.10 -4.66
CA VAL A 313 8.42 -16.06 -3.20
C VAL A 313 9.85 -15.88 -2.72
N LEU A 314 10.12 -14.86 -1.92
CA LEU A 314 11.42 -14.54 -1.35
C LEU A 314 11.54 -15.11 0.05
N ASP A 315 12.75 -15.51 0.45
CA ASP A 315 13.02 -16.02 1.81
C ASP A 315 12.97 -14.94 2.90
N ARG A 316 12.93 -13.65 2.52
CA ARG A 316 12.69 -12.52 3.43
C ARG A 316 11.85 -11.44 2.76
N HIS A 317 11.20 -10.62 3.59
CA HIS A 317 10.49 -9.44 3.12
C HIS A 317 11.47 -8.36 2.64
N LEU A 318 11.15 -7.73 1.50
CA LEU A 318 11.86 -6.59 0.93
C LEU A 318 10.89 -5.44 0.63
N PRO A 319 11.36 -4.18 0.60
CA PRO A 319 10.51 -3.02 0.34
C PRO A 319 10.36 -2.76 -1.16
N LEU A 320 9.64 -3.66 -1.82
CA LEU A 320 9.51 -3.70 -3.28
C LEU A 320 8.12 -3.23 -3.73
N VAL A 321 8.05 -2.60 -4.89
CA VAL A 321 6.84 -2.05 -5.50
C VAL A 321 6.74 -2.42 -6.98
N PRO A 322 5.56 -2.32 -7.61
CA PRO A 322 5.43 -2.46 -9.06
C PRO A 322 6.41 -1.54 -9.80
N GLY A 323 6.96 -2.04 -10.91
CA GLY A 323 7.97 -1.37 -11.72
C GLY A 323 9.43 -1.64 -11.29
N ASP A 324 9.67 -2.07 -10.05
CA ASP A 324 11.02 -2.45 -9.61
C ASP A 324 11.58 -3.59 -10.48
N ARG A 325 12.90 -3.55 -10.70
CA ARG A 325 13.62 -4.56 -11.48
C ARG A 325 14.39 -5.51 -10.57
N LEU A 326 14.44 -6.76 -10.98
CA LEU A 326 15.12 -7.85 -10.30
C LEU A 326 16.07 -8.54 -11.27
N VAL A 327 17.20 -9.03 -10.75
CA VAL A 327 18.08 -9.94 -11.49
C VAL A 327 17.92 -11.33 -10.91
N LEU A 328 17.64 -12.30 -11.77
CA LEU A 328 17.51 -13.71 -11.40
C LEU A 328 18.80 -14.44 -11.74
N ARG A 329 19.29 -15.23 -10.80
CA ARG A 329 20.54 -15.99 -10.93
C ARG A 329 20.35 -17.42 -10.44
N ASN A 330 21.04 -18.36 -11.06
CA ASN A 330 21.05 -19.73 -10.57
C ASN A 330 21.91 -19.79 -9.29
N PRO A 331 21.47 -20.44 -8.19
CA PRO A 331 22.24 -20.49 -6.96
C PRO A 331 23.60 -21.19 -7.13
N GLY A 332 23.69 -22.15 -8.05
CA GLY A 332 24.89 -22.93 -8.33
C GLY A 332 25.71 -22.44 -9.52
N SER A 333 25.16 -21.58 -10.38
CA SER A 333 25.91 -21.02 -11.53
C SER A 333 26.43 -19.61 -11.23
N ARG A 334 27.49 -19.23 -11.95
CA ARG A 334 28.06 -17.89 -11.92
C ARG A 334 27.46 -16.97 -12.99
N SER A 335 26.29 -17.31 -13.54
CA SER A 335 25.68 -16.59 -14.67
C SER A 335 24.29 -16.03 -14.33
N VAL A 336 23.97 -14.88 -14.93
CA VAL A 336 22.62 -14.28 -14.86
C VAL A 336 21.65 -15.14 -15.68
N LEU A 337 20.50 -15.51 -15.11
CA LEU A 337 19.43 -16.22 -15.82
C LEU A 337 18.56 -15.27 -16.63
N GLY A 338 18.36 -14.05 -16.12
CA GLY A 338 17.56 -13.02 -16.77
C GLY A 338 17.15 -11.90 -15.82
N GLY A 339 16.45 -10.92 -16.38
CA GLY A 339 15.81 -9.84 -15.65
C GLY A 339 14.32 -10.08 -15.47
N ALA A 340 13.79 -9.51 -14.39
CA ALA A 340 12.35 -9.47 -14.13
C ALA A 340 11.92 -8.07 -13.72
N ARG A 341 10.68 -7.72 -14.01
CA ARG A 341 10.00 -6.53 -13.51
C ARG A 341 8.82 -6.94 -12.65
N ILE A 342 8.64 -6.25 -11.53
CA ILE A 342 7.51 -6.50 -10.62
C ILE A 342 6.25 -5.87 -11.22
N LEU A 343 5.18 -6.67 -11.32
CA LEU A 343 3.85 -6.19 -11.71
C LEU A 343 2.92 -6.09 -10.48
N ASP A 344 3.05 -7.04 -9.55
CA ASP A 344 2.22 -7.13 -8.35
C ASP A 344 3.11 -7.32 -7.11
N ALA A 345 3.10 -6.35 -6.20
CA ALA A 345 3.91 -6.38 -4.97
C ALA A 345 3.14 -6.89 -3.75
N ASP A 346 1.83 -7.13 -3.84
CA ASP A 346 1.03 -7.70 -2.75
C ASP A 346 -0.02 -8.68 -3.31
N PRO A 347 0.42 -9.77 -3.98
CA PRO A 347 -0.47 -10.67 -4.67
C PRO A 347 -1.33 -11.48 -3.71
N PRO A 348 -2.60 -11.77 -4.06
CA PRO A 348 -3.50 -12.54 -3.21
C PRO A 348 -2.97 -13.94 -2.91
N ALA A 349 -3.42 -14.49 -1.78
CA ALA A 349 -3.17 -15.89 -1.44
C ALA A 349 -3.95 -16.82 -2.39
N LEU A 350 -3.26 -17.79 -3.00
CA LEU A 350 -3.87 -18.78 -3.89
C LEU A 350 -4.29 -19.99 -3.04
N ARG A 351 -5.55 -20.01 -2.56
CA ARG A 351 -6.03 -21.03 -1.61
C ARG A 351 -6.99 -22.04 -2.26
N ARG A 352 -7.76 -21.60 -3.25
CA ARG A 352 -8.81 -22.39 -3.90
C ARG A 352 -8.37 -22.87 -5.27
N ARG A 353 -9.03 -23.93 -5.74
CA ARG A 353 -8.90 -24.39 -7.13
C ARG A 353 -9.37 -23.27 -8.07
N GLY A 354 -8.54 -22.91 -9.04
CA GLY A 354 -8.81 -21.84 -10.00
C GLY A 354 -8.14 -20.50 -9.67
N ASP A 355 -7.79 -20.24 -8.40
CA ASP A 355 -7.16 -18.96 -8.00
C ASP A 355 -5.89 -18.66 -8.80
N GLY A 356 -5.07 -19.68 -9.04
CA GLY A 356 -3.83 -19.53 -9.81
C GLY A 356 -4.06 -19.16 -11.28
N ALA A 357 -5.11 -19.70 -11.91
CA ALA A 357 -5.43 -19.40 -13.30
C ALA A 357 -5.98 -17.97 -13.45
N HIS A 358 -6.92 -17.57 -12.59
CA HIS A 358 -7.42 -16.19 -12.56
C HIS A 358 -6.31 -15.19 -12.24
N TRP A 359 -5.44 -15.50 -11.29
CA TRP A 359 -4.33 -14.61 -10.96
C TRP A 359 -3.34 -14.49 -12.11
N ALA A 360 -3.05 -15.57 -12.84
CA ALA A 360 -2.18 -15.54 -14.02
C ALA A 360 -2.75 -14.69 -15.15
N GLU A 361 -4.05 -14.83 -15.44
CA GLU A 361 -4.74 -14.01 -16.44
C GLU A 361 -4.68 -12.53 -16.08
N ARG A 362 -4.96 -12.19 -14.81
CA ARG A 362 -4.84 -10.83 -14.30
C ARG A 362 -3.41 -10.31 -14.41
N LEU A 363 -2.42 -11.11 -14.00
CA LEU A 363 -1.00 -10.74 -14.02
C LEU A 363 -0.53 -10.41 -15.45
N ALA A 364 -0.99 -11.17 -16.45
CA ALA A 364 -0.65 -10.94 -17.85
C ALA A 364 -1.23 -9.64 -18.42
N GLY A 365 -2.31 -9.11 -17.82
CA GLY A 365 -2.95 -7.85 -18.22
C GLY A 365 -2.48 -6.62 -17.45
N MET A 366 -1.59 -6.77 -16.46
CA MET A 366 -1.12 -5.64 -15.64
C MET A 366 -0.11 -4.76 -16.37
N ASP A 367 -0.26 -3.44 -16.19
CA ASP A 367 0.77 -2.48 -16.61
C ASP A 367 1.91 -2.46 -15.58
N PRO A 368 3.18 -2.63 -16.00
CA PRO A 368 4.31 -2.52 -15.10
C PRO A 368 4.52 -1.13 -14.47
N ALA A 369 3.95 -0.06 -15.05
CA ALA A 369 3.90 1.27 -14.44
C ALA A 369 2.89 1.35 -13.28
N GLY A 370 2.07 0.30 -13.09
CA GLY A 370 1.05 0.20 -12.08
C GLY A 370 -0.36 0.39 -12.64
N ASP A 371 -1.32 -0.35 -12.09
CA ASP A 371 -2.73 -0.27 -12.45
C ASP A 371 -3.58 -0.01 -11.19
N VAL A 372 -3.92 1.26 -10.94
CA VAL A 372 -4.73 1.66 -9.79
C VAL A 372 -6.13 1.06 -9.86
N LEU A 373 -6.76 1.07 -11.04
CA LEU A 373 -8.11 0.54 -11.21
C LEU A 373 -8.11 -0.97 -10.98
N GLY A 374 -7.15 -1.70 -11.56
CA GLY A 374 -7.00 -3.13 -11.36
C GLY A 374 -6.72 -3.50 -9.90
N GLU A 375 -5.93 -2.71 -9.18
CA GLU A 375 -5.67 -2.93 -7.76
C GLU A 375 -6.93 -2.71 -6.91
N VAL A 376 -7.66 -1.63 -7.17
CA VAL A 376 -8.93 -1.34 -6.49
C VAL A 376 -10.00 -2.39 -6.82
N ALA A 377 -10.10 -2.82 -8.08
CA ALA A 377 -11.02 -3.87 -8.52
C ALA A 377 -10.72 -5.22 -7.87
N ALA A 378 -9.44 -5.62 -7.81
CA ALA A 378 -9.02 -6.89 -7.23
C ALA A 378 -9.33 -6.97 -5.73
N ARG A 379 -9.14 -5.86 -5.00
CA ARG A 379 -9.42 -5.77 -3.56
C ARG A 379 -10.83 -5.32 -3.22
N LYS A 380 -11.62 -4.93 -4.22
CA LYS A 380 -12.96 -4.32 -4.12
C LYS A 380 -12.98 -2.91 -3.52
N ALA A 381 -12.24 -2.72 -2.42
CA ALA A 381 -12.05 -1.44 -1.76
C ALA A 381 -10.64 -1.40 -1.15
N VAL A 382 -9.97 -0.25 -1.29
CA VAL A 382 -8.57 -0.06 -0.86
C VAL A 382 -8.41 1.29 -0.20
N GLN A 383 -7.65 1.36 0.89
CA GLN A 383 -7.29 2.64 1.48
C GLN A 383 -6.29 3.38 0.61
N LEU A 384 -6.45 4.70 0.50
CA LEU A 384 -5.56 5.60 -0.23
C LEU A 384 -4.10 5.41 0.16
N GLU A 385 -3.83 5.23 1.46
CA GLU A 385 -2.47 5.06 1.97
C GLU A 385 -1.83 3.74 1.53
N HIS A 386 -2.62 2.68 1.31
CA HIS A 386 -2.10 1.43 0.76
C HIS A 386 -1.65 1.61 -0.70
N LEU A 387 -2.44 2.32 -1.51
CA LEU A 387 -2.07 2.64 -2.91
C LEU A 387 -0.82 3.52 -2.99
N ARG A 388 -0.69 4.50 -2.08
CA ARG A 388 0.53 5.32 -1.92
C ARG A 388 1.73 4.46 -1.57
N ARG A 389 1.62 3.57 -0.58
CA ARG A 389 2.69 2.61 -0.25
C ARG A 389 3.07 1.78 -1.48
N LEU A 390 2.13 1.23 -2.23
CA LEU A 390 2.44 0.52 -3.48
C LEU A 390 3.11 1.39 -4.56
N GLY A 391 3.20 2.71 -4.38
CA GLY A 391 3.83 3.61 -5.36
C GLY A 391 2.97 3.87 -6.58
N LEU A 392 1.68 3.50 -6.52
CA LEU A 392 0.73 3.65 -7.63
C LEU A 392 0.17 5.08 -7.74
N LEU A 393 0.37 5.90 -6.71
CA LEU A 393 -0.10 7.28 -6.65
C LEU A 393 1.09 8.22 -6.51
N SER A 394 1.21 9.14 -7.47
CA SER A 394 2.22 10.20 -7.47
C SER A 394 1.59 11.53 -7.09
N GLY A 395 2.29 12.31 -6.25
CA GLY A 395 1.91 13.69 -5.90
C GLY A 395 0.87 13.83 -4.78
N HIS A 396 0.56 15.08 -4.44
CA HIS A 396 -0.30 15.46 -3.32
C HIS A 396 -1.80 15.27 -3.60
N GLN A 397 -2.20 15.40 -4.87
CA GLN A 397 -3.58 15.17 -5.32
C GLN A 397 -3.61 14.02 -6.33
N PRO A 398 -3.95 12.80 -5.88
CA PRO A 398 -3.99 11.63 -6.75
C PRO A 398 -5.16 11.74 -7.73
N HIS A 399 -4.90 11.44 -9.00
CA HIS A 399 -5.94 11.31 -10.01
C HIS A 399 -6.74 10.03 -9.78
N VAL A 400 -8.05 10.15 -9.59
CA VAL A 400 -8.95 8.99 -9.43
C VAL A 400 -9.31 8.46 -10.83
N PRO A 401 -8.96 7.21 -11.16
CA PRO A 401 -9.30 6.65 -12.47
C PRO A 401 -10.83 6.46 -12.60
N PRO A 402 -11.37 6.55 -13.83
CA PRO A 402 -12.78 6.19 -14.09
C PRO A 402 -13.08 4.78 -13.58
N GLY A 403 -14.26 4.60 -12.97
CA GLY A 403 -14.66 3.31 -12.37
C GLY A 403 -14.22 3.13 -10.91
N VAL A 404 -13.62 4.14 -10.29
CA VAL A 404 -13.34 4.19 -8.84
C VAL A 404 -14.13 5.33 -8.20
N GLU A 405 -14.82 5.00 -7.11
CA GLU A 405 -15.53 5.94 -6.25
C GLU A 405 -14.74 6.16 -4.95
N VAL A 406 -14.66 7.42 -4.50
CA VAL A 406 -13.92 7.78 -3.28
C VAL A 406 -14.89 8.06 -2.14
N ILE A 407 -14.74 7.32 -1.05
CA ILE A 407 -15.53 7.45 0.19
C ILE A 407 -14.52 7.65 1.33
N ASP A 408 -14.40 8.88 1.83
CA ASP A 408 -13.35 9.28 2.77
C ASP A 408 -11.94 8.93 2.25
N ASP A 409 -11.21 8.04 2.94
CA ASP A 409 -9.90 7.53 2.58
C ASP A 409 -9.95 6.22 1.77
N TRP A 410 -11.14 5.73 1.41
CA TRP A 410 -11.34 4.50 0.66
C TRP A 410 -11.63 4.74 -0.81
N TRP A 411 -10.93 3.99 -1.66
CA TRP A 411 -11.15 3.92 -3.09
C TRP A 411 -11.87 2.60 -3.37
N VAL A 412 -13.09 2.67 -3.89
CA VAL A 412 -13.98 1.52 -4.07
C VAL A 412 -14.25 1.34 -5.56
N HIS A 413 -14.16 0.09 -6.03
CA HIS A 413 -14.50 -0.22 -7.41
C HIS A 413 -16.00 -0.01 -7.64
N ALA A 414 -16.38 0.87 -8.57
CA ALA A 414 -17.77 1.31 -8.76
C ALA A 414 -18.75 0.13 -8.98
N PRO A 415 -18.46 -0.87 -9.84
CA PRO A 415 -19.33 -2.05 -9.97
C PRO A 415 -19.53 -2.85 -8.67
N VAL A 416 -18.54 -2.86 -7.78
CA VAL A 416 -18.69 -3.53 -6.47
C VAL A 416 -19.54 -2.69 -5.53
N LEU A 417 -19.38 -1.37 -5.56
CA LEU A 417 -20.21 -0.46 -4.78
C LEU A 417 -21.69 -0.57 -5.19
N GLU A 418 -21.97 -0.60 -6.49
CA GLU A 418 -23.32 -0.83 -7.04
C GLU A 418 -23.88 -2.20 -6.61
N ALA A 419 -23.07 -3.26 -6.69
CA ALA A 419 -23.48 -4.59 -6.24
C ALA A 419 -23.83 -4.60 -4.74
N TRP A 420 -23.06 -3.91 -3.90
CA TRP A 420 -23.37 -3.76 -2.48
C TRP A 420 -24.67 -2.99 -2.23
N GLN A 421 -24.90 -1.90 -2.96
CA GLN A 421 -26.14 -1.13 -2.86
C GLN A 421 -27.35 -1.98 -3.25
N GLN A 422 -27.27 -2.70 -4.36
CA GLN A 422 -28.36 -3.56 -4.83
C GLN A 422 -28.61 -4.73 -3.86
N GLN A 423 -27.55 -5.38 -3.39
CA GLN A 423 -27.66 -6.48 -2.42
C GLN A 423 -28.31 -6.00 -1.12
N LEU A 424 -27.89 -4.85 -0.59
CA LEU A 424 -28.48 -4.28 0.63
C LEU A 424 -29.95 -3.93 0.42
N ARG A 425 -30.29 -3.26 -0.68
CA ARG A 425 -31.67 -2.88 -1.01
C ARG A 425 -32.57 -4.11 -1.16
N ASN A 426 -32.11 -5.13 -1.88
CA ASN A 426 -32.84 -6.39 -2.04
C ASN A 426 -33.09 -7.07 -0.70
N SER A 427 -32.06 -7.20 0.16
CA SER A 427 -32.24 -7.83 1.47
C SER A 427 -33.17 -7.05 2.40
N VAL A 428 -33.19 -5.71 2.32
CA VAL A 428 -34.16 -4.89 3.07
C VAL A 428 -35.57 -5.07 2.52
N GLN A 429 -35.74 -5.14 1.20
CA GLN A 429 -37.04 -5.40 0.55
C GLN A 429 -37.57 -6.80 0.90
N GLU A 430 -36.73 -7.84 0.79
CA GLU A 430 -37.09 -9.22 1.15
C GLU A 430 -37.48 -9.33 2.62
N LEU A 431 -36.78 -8.63 3.51
CA LEU A 431 -37.17 -8.57 4.92
C LEU A 431 -38.53 -7.90 5.10
N GLN A 432 -38.80 -6.80 4.41
CA GLN A 432 -40.07 -6.09 4.46
C GLN A 432 -41.23 -6.93 3.90
N ASP A 433 -41.01 -7.69 2.84
CA ASP A 433 -42.03 -8.53 2.20
C ASP A 433 -42.34 -9.77 3.05
N ARG A 434 -41.30 -10.39 3.63
CA ARG A 434 -41.43 -11.55 4.50
C ARG A 434 -42.00 -11.20 5.87
N ASP A 435 -41.60 -10.05 6.41
CA ASP A 435 -41.97 -9.58 7.74
C ASP A 435 -42.24 -8.07 7.76
N PRO A 436 -43.46 -7.64 7.38
CA PRO A 436 -43.81 -6.22 7.36
C PRO A 436 -43.71 -5.53 8.72
N LEU A 437 -43.74 -6.29 9.81
CA LEU A 437 -43.66 -5.78 11.18
C LEU A 437 -42.21 -5.68 11.68
N ALA A 438 -41.21 -6.17 10.94
CA ALA A 438 -39.82 -6.08 11.35
C ALA A 438 -39.38 -4.60 11.52
N PRO A 439 -38.46 -4.30 12.46
CA PRO A 439 -37.89 -2.96 12.61
C PRO A 439 -37.00 -2.52 11.43
N GLY A 440 -36.64 -3.44 10.55
CA GLY A 440 -35.67 -3.24 9.47
C GLY A 440 -34.39 -4.05 9.73
N LEU A 441 -33.50 -4.05 8.75
CA LEU A 441 -32.25 -4.81 8.82
C LEU A 441 -31.30 -4.12 9.81
N SER A 442 -30.76 -4.84 10.79
CA SER A 442 -29.82 -4.23 11.74
C SER A 442 -28.51 -3.84 11.05
N MET A 443 -27.81 -2.83 11.58
CA MET A 443 -26.50 -2.41 11.06
C MET A 443 -25.48 -3.56 11.03
N GLY A 444 -25.45 -4.40 12.07
CA GLY A 444 -24.58 -5.58 12.12
C GLY A 444 -24.89 -6.60 11.02
N ALA A 445 -26.17 -6.92 10.82
CA ALA A 445 -26.58 -7.85 9.76
C ALA A 445 -26.24 -7.32 8.36
N ALA A 446 -26.35 -6.00 8.14
CA ALA A 446 -25.95 -5.37 6.88
C ALA A 446 -24.43 -5.46 6.64
N ARG A 447 -23.61 -5.29 7.69
CA ARG A 447 -22.14 -5.46 7.59
C ARG A 447 -21.77 -6.89 7.22
N ASP A 448 -22.37 -7.87 7.91
CA ASP A 448 -22.11 -9.29 7.67
C ASP A 448 -22.54 -9.73 6.27
N LEU A 449 -23.69 -9.23 5.82
CA LEU A 449 -24.24 -9.47 4.47
C LEU A 449 -23.27 -8.99 3.38
N LEU A 450 -22.76 -7.77 3.51
CA LEU A 450 -21.92 -7.12 2.49
C LEU A 450 -20.43 -7.49 2.62
N ARG A 451 -20.01 -8.00 3.79
CA ARG A 451 -18.62 -8.30 4.15
C ARG A 451 -17.71 -7.09 3.93
N LEU A 452 -18.15 -5.93 4.39
CA LEU A 452 -17.43 -4.67 4.20
C LEU A 452 -16.09 -4.70 4.96
N PRO A 453 -15.02 -4.12 4.38
CA PRO A 453 -13.74 -4.00 5.07
C PRO A 453 -13.76 -2.96 6.20
N ASP A 454 -14.67 -1.98 6.14
CA ASP A 454 -14.79 -0.88 7.10
C ASP A 454 -16.26 -0.48 7.26
N GLU A 455 -16.65 -0.06 8.46
CA GLU A 455 -18.02 0.36 8.77
C GLU A 455 -18.38 1.73 8.20
N ARG A 456 -17.38 2.59 7.95
CA ARG A 456 -17.57 3.93 7.39
C ARG A 456 -18.20 3.89 6.00
N LEU A 457 -17.92 2.83 5.23
CA LEU A 457 -18.52 2.60 3.92
C LEU A 457 -20.03 2.38 3.98
N LEU A 458 -20.56 1.83 5.09
CA LEU A 458 -21.95 1.43 5.18
C LEU A 458 -22.92 2.61 5.11
N ALA A 459 -22.57 3.74 5.75
CA ALA A 459 -23.42 4.93 5.72
C ALA A 459 -23.60 5.47 4.28
N HIS A 460 -22.52 5.47 3.51
CA HIS A 460 -22.55 5.86 2.10
C HIS A 460 -23.39 4.88 1.26
N ILE A 461 -23.20 3.57 1.45
CA ILE A 461 -23.97 2.53 0.76
C ILE A 461 -25.48 2.64 1.07
N ILE A 462 -25.86 2.88 2.33
CA ILE A 462 -27.26 3.07 2.75
C ILE A 462 -27.87 4.25 1.99
N SER A 463 -27.18 5.40 1.98
CA SER A 463 -27.66 6.61 1.33
C SER A 463 -27.81 6.41 -0.18
N ALA A 464 -26.78 5.86 -0.83
CA ALA A 464 -26.77 5.62 -2.28
C ALA A 464 -27.80 4.56 -2.72
N ALA A 465 -28.05 3.55 -1.89
CA ALA A 465 -29.11 2.56 -2.12
C ALA A 465 -30.53 3.14 -1.94
N GLY A 466 -30.65 4.42 -1.56
CA GLY A 466 -31.93 5.09 -1.30
C GLY A 466 -32.66 4.52 -0.09
N LEU A 467 -31.91 4.11 0.94
CA LEU A 467 -32.42 3.55 2.20
C LEU A 467 -32.28 4.58 3.34
N LYS A 468 -33.01 4.38 4.44
CA LYS A 468 -32.93 5.22 5.65
C LYS A 468 -32.42 4.41 6.83
N GLN A 469 -31.54 5.02 7.61
CA GLN A 469 -31.11 4.52 8.91
C GLN A 469 -31.92 5.19 10.02
N GLU A 470 -32.60 4.40 10.85
CA GLU A 470 -33.35 4.89 12.02
C GLU A 470 -33.25 3.90 13.18
N ALA A 471 -32.96 4.39 14.39
CA ALA A 471 -32.84 3.59 15.60
C ALA A 471 -31.94 2.33 15.46
N GLY A 472 -30.87 2.41 14.67
CA GLY A 472 -29.94 1.28 14.45
C GLY A 472 -30.40 0.25 13.42
N HIS A 473 -31.49 0.53 12.69
CA HIS A 473 -32.03 -0.32 11.62
C HIS A 473 -32.07 0.41 10.28
N ILE A 474 -31.97 -0.35 9.20
CA ILE A 474 -32.00 0.08 7.81
C ILE A 474 -33.34 -0.32 7.20
N ARG A 475 -34.00 0.64 6.54
CA ARG A 475 -35.34 0.46 5.98
C ARG A 475 -35.54 1.21 4.66
N LEU A 476 -36.60 0.85 3.94
CA LEU A 476 -37.04 1.58 2.76
C LEU A 476 -37.67 2.93 3.17
N PRO A 477 -37.50 4.00 2.38
CA PRO A 477 -38.20 5.25 2.61
C PRO A 477 -39.72 5.02 2.60
N GLY A 478 -40.40 5.42 3.67
CA GLY A 478 -41.86 5.30 3.78
C GLY A 478 -42.38 3.94 4.27
N SER A 479 -41.52 2.95 4.58
CA SER A 479 -41.93 1.64 5.10
C SER A 479 -42.32 1.67 6.59
N ARG A 480 -43.26 2.55 6.96
CA ARG A 480 -43.88 2.62 8.30
C ARG A 480 -45.20 1.84 8.41
N GLY A 481 -45.63 1.18 7.33
CA GLY A 481 -46.90 0.46 7.31
C GLY A 481 -46.86 -0.78 8.21
N LEU A 482 -47.97 -1.06 8.90
CA LEU A 482 -48.14 -2.27 9.71
C LEU A 482 -48.57 -3.49 8.86
N GLY A 483 -48.45 -3.37 7.54
CA GLY A 483 -48.73 -4.42 6.57
C GLY A 483 -50.17 -4.94 6.69
N PRO A 484 -50.38 -6.27 6.73
CA PRO A 484 -51.72 -6.87 6.86
C PRO A 484 -52.48 -6.47 8.13
N VAL A 485 -51.78 -5.96 9.15
CA VAL A 485 -52.35 -5.63 10.46
C VAL A 485 -52.85 -4.18 10.51
N GLU A 486 -52.58 -3.39 9.47
CA GLU A 486 -53.00 -2.00 9.31
C GLU A 486 -54.52 -1.79 9.53
N PRO A 487 -55.44 -2.60 8.95
CA PRO A 487 -56.87 -2.41 9.18
C PRO A 487 -57.30 -2.70 10.62
N ALA A 488 -56.69 -3.70 11.27
CA ALA A 488 -56.99 -4.05 12.65
C ALA A 488 -56.53 -2.94 13.62
N ILE A 489 -55.38 -2.32 13.34
CA ILE A 489 -54.88 -1.18 14.12
C ILE A 489 -55.72 0.06 13.88
N ALA A 490 -56.13 0.34 12.64
CA ALA A 490 -57.03 1.45 12.32
C ALA A 490 -58.40 1.30 13.01
N GLU A 491 -58.93 0.09 13.09
CA GLU A 491 -60.15 -0.21 13.83
C GLU A 491 -59.96 0.01 15.34
N LEU A 492 -58.83 -0.45 15.90
CA LEU A 492 -58.50 -0.19 17.30
C LEU A 492 -58.36 1.30 17.60
N GLU A 493 -57.69 2.06 16.75
CA GLU A 493 -57.57 3.51 16.88
C GLU A 493 -58.93 4.20 16.81
N ARG A 494 -59.82 3.77 15.90
CA ARG A 494 -61.18 4.31 15.80
C ARG A 494 -61.96 4.09 17.08
N ARG A 495 -61.88 2.89 17.67
CA ARG A 495 -62.52 2.56 18.97
C ARG A 495 -61.97 3.42 20.10
N LEU A 496 -60.64 3.53 20.19
CA LEU A 496 -59.99 4.34 21.22
C LEU A 496 -60.17 5.84 21.00
N THR A 497 -60.41 6.30 19.77
CA THR A 497 -60.72 7.71 19.51
C THR A 497 -62.12 8.05 20.03
N ALA A 498 -63.09 7.14 19.84
CA ALA A 498 -64.43 7.30 20.40
C ALA A 498 -64.45 7.18 21.94
N HIS A 499 -63.61 6.29 22.49
CA HIS A 499 -63.55 6.00 23.92
C HIS A 499 -62.10 5.92 24.42
N ALA A 500 -61.48 7.09 24.63
CA ALA A 500 -60.03 7.26 24.91
C ALA A 500 -59.46 6.45 26.08
N PHE A 501 -60.31 6.04 27.04
CA PHE A 501 -59.89 5.33 28.24
C PHE A 501 -60.53 3.93 28.36
N GLN A 502 -61.10 3.40 27.28
CA GLN A 502 -61.61 2.03 27.23
C GLN A 502 -60.64 1.14 26.46
N ALA A 503 -59.55 0.77 27.12
CA ALA A 503 -58.56 -0.14 26.56
C ALA A 503 -59.19 -1.52 26.33
N PRO A 504 -59.05 -2.14 25.15
CA PRO A 504 -59.60 -3.46 24.88
C PRO A 504 -59.02 -4.53 25.82
N GLU A 505 -59.77 -5.61 26.00
CA GLU A 505 -59.28 -6.80 26.72
C GLU A 505 -58.40 -7.67 25.80
N SER A 506 -57.59 -8.55 26.38
CA SER A 506 -56.69 -9.43 25.63
C SER A 506 -57.41 -10.32 24.61
N GLU A 507 -58.62 -10.78 24.93
CA GLU A 507 -59.46 -11.57 24.02
C GLU A 507 -59.95 -10.75 22.83
N GLU A 508 -60.27 -9.47 23.03
CA GLU A 508 -60.70 -8.57 21.96
C GLU A 508 -59.54 -8.20 21.03
N LEU A 509 -58.34 -8.01 21.59
CA LEU A 509 -57.11 -7.82 20.82
C LEU A 509 -56.80 -9.07 19.99
N ALA A 510 -56.91 -10.26 20.59
CA ALA A 510 -56.74 -11.52 19.88
C ALA A 510 -57.77 -11.72 18.77
N ALA A 511 -59.03 -11.33 18.98
CA ALA A 511 -60.08 -11.38 17.96
C ALA A 511 -59.82 -10.44 16.77
N LEU A 512 -59.10 -9.33 17.00
CA LEU A 512 -58.59 -8.44 15.94
C LEU A 512 -57.29 -8.95 15.30
N GLY A 513 -56.76 -10.10 15.74
CA GLY A 513 -55.47 -10.63 15.29
C GLY A 513 -54.25 -9.85 15.81
N LEU A 514 -54.41 -9.08 16.89
CA LEU A 514 -53.37 -8.24 17.48
C LEU A 514 -52.71 -8.94 18.67
N GLY A 515 -51.52 -9.51 18.45
CA GLY A 515 -50.66 -10.07 19.48
C GLY A 515 -49.61 -9.07 20.00
N ALA A 516 -48.71 -9.57 20.87
CA ALA A 516 -47.67 -8.75 21.47
C ALA A 516 -46.71 -8.13 20.42
N ARG A 517 -46.49 -8.82 19.31
CA ARG A 517 -45.60 -8.40 18.23
C ARG A 517 -46.21 -7.27 17.39
N GLU A 518 -47.48 -7.40 17.05
CA GLU A 518 -48.27 -6.42 16.29
C GLU A 518 -48.41 -5.13 17.07
N LEU A 519 -48.74 -5.24 18.37
CA LEU A 519 -48.85 -4.10 19.27
C LEU A 519 -47.49 -3.40 19.48
N ALA A 520 -46.39 -4.16 19.58
CA ALA A 520 -45.05 -3.59 19.65
C ALA A 520 -44.65 -2.87 18.35
N ALA A 521 -45.11 -3.33 17.19
CA ALA A 521 -44.90 -2.64 15.92
C ALA A 521 -45.68 -1.33 15.85
N ALA A 522 -46.95 -1.33 16.25
CA ALA A 522 -47.79 -0.12 16.31
C ALA A 522 -47.31 0.90 17.34
N GLU A 523 -46.72 0.44 18.45
CA GLU A 523 -46.02 1.30 19.42
C GLU A 523 -44.78 1.95 18.81
N ARG A 524 -43.93 1.18 18.11
CA ARG A 524 -42.74 1.73 17.43
C ARG A 524 -43.07 2.75 16.35
N THR A 525 -44.21 2.61 15.66
CA THR A 525 -44.67 3.59 14.67
C THR A 525 -45.37 4.79 15.31
N GLY A 526 -45.50 4.82 16.65
CA GLY A 526 -46.09 5.92 17.40
C GLY A 526 -47.61 6.00 17.28
N ARG A 527 -48.27 4.91 16.90
CA ARG A 527 -49.74 4.85 16.73
C ARG A 527 -50.46 4.41 17.99
N LEU A 528 -49.81 3.57 18.79
CA LEU A 528 -50.34 3.08 20.06
C LEU A 528 -49.36 3.37 21.21
N LEU A 529 -49.89 3.48 22.40
CA LEU A 529 -49.16 3.54 23.66
C LEU A 529 -49.46 2.26 24.44
N ARG A 530 -48.41 1.50 24.75
CA ARG A 530 -48.52 0.31 25.60
C ARG A 530 -48.10 0.67 27.01
N LEU A 531 -48.97 0.38 27.96
CA LEU A 531 -48.74 0.54 29.38
C LEU A 531 -48.50 -0.85 30.01
N ARG A 532 -48.22 -0.85 31.32
CA ARG A 532 -48.13 -2.10 32.09
C ARG A 532 -49.44 -2.89 32.06
N ASP A 533 -49.35 -4.16 32.42
CA ASP A 533 -50.49 -5.08 32.52
C ASP A 533 -51.29 -5.25 31.21
N GLY A 534 -50.63 -5.06 30.05
CA GLY A 534 -51.22 -5.25 28.73
C GLY A 534 -52.20 -4.16 28.31
N VAL A 535 -52.25 -3.02 29.01
CA VAL A 535 -53.15 -1.92 28.66
C VAL A 535 -52.64 -1.17 27.43
N VAL A 536 -53.48 -1.08 26.39
CA VAL A 536 -53.16 -0.39 25.12
C VAL A 536 -54.09 0.82 24.96
N LEU A 537 -53.50 2.00 24.79
CA LEU A 537 -54.22 3.27 24.58
C LEU A 537 -53.65 4.03 23.38
N LEU A 538 -54.27 5.14 23.01
CA LEU A 538 -53.68 6.07 22.05
C LEU A 538 -52.54 6.89 22.69
N PRO A 539 -51.51 7.30 21.92
CA PRO A 539 -50.44 8.17 22.39
C PRO A 539 -50.92 9.52 22.97
N THR A 540 -52.11 9.97 22.58
CA THR A 540 -52.78 11.18 23.08
C THR A 540 -53.47 10.96 24.43
N ALA A 541 -53.72 9.72 24.84
CA ALA A 541 -54.47 9.40 26.06
C ALA A 541 -53.86 10.00 27.34
N PRO A 542 -52.53 10.02 27.56
CA PRO A 542 -51.94 10.71 28.72
C PRO A 542 -52.29 12.19 28.78
N ALA A 543 -52.25 12.90 27.64
CA ALA A 543 -52.58 14.33 27.59
C ALA A 543 -54.08 14.59 27.83
N LEU A 544 -54.95 13.74 27.26
CA LEU A 544 -56.38 13.79 27.53
C LEU A 544 -56.69 13.51 29.00
N ALA A 545 -56.00 12.52 29.60
CA ALA A 545 -56.16 12.20 31.01
C ALA A 545 -55.77 13.38 31.90
N MET A 546 -54.64 14.04 31.61
CA MET A 546 -54.23 15.23 32.36
C MET A 546 -55.25 16.37 32.31
N ARG A 547 -55.91 16.59 31.17
CA ARG A 547 -56.98 17.60 31.06
C ARG A 547 -58.13 17.32 32.01
N THR A 548 -58.56 16.07 32.10
CA THR A 548 -59.63 15.65 33.01
C THR A 548 -59.19 15.69 34.47
N LEU A 549 -58.00 15.16 34.78
CA LEU A 549 -57.49 15.05 36.14
C LEU A 549 -57.13 16.41 36.75
N ALA A 550 -56.72 17.40 35.94
CA ALA A 550 -56.46 18.76 36.40
C ALA A 550 -57.73 19.50 36.84
N GLY A 551 -58.91 19.05 36.38
CA GLY A 551 -60.21 19.60 36.79
C GLY A 551 -60.76 19.03 38.10
N LEU A 552 -60.11 18.00 38.66
CA LEU A 552 -60.49 17.44 39.96
C LEU A 552 -59.94 18.26 41.11
N GLU A 553 -60.63 18.20 42.25
CA GLU A 553 -60.08 18.69 43.52
C GLU A 553 -58.82 17.91 43.87
N GLN A 554 -57.75 18.63 44.25
CA GLN A 554 -56.43 18.04 44.49
C GLN A 554 -56.16 17.98 46.01
N PRO A 555 -55.63 16.87 46.56
CA PRO A 555 -55.28 15.62 45.86
C PRO A 555 -56.51 14.75 45.57
N PHE A 556 -56.46 13.97 44.50
CA PHE A 556 -57.52 13.03 44.15
C PHE A 556 -57.09 11.59 44.44
N THR A 557 -58.08 10.76 44.73
CA THR A 557 -57.94 9.31 44.89
C THR A 557 -57.96 8.59 43.55
N THR A 558 -57.45 7.36 43.51
CA THR A 558 -57.57 6.50 42.32
C THR A 558 -59.04 6.24 41.93
N SER A 559 -59.97 6.24 42.90
CA SER A 559 -61.40 6.06 42.62
C SER A 559 -62.01 7.28 41.92
N GLU A 560 -61.68 8.49 42.37
CA GLU A 560 -62.13 9.74 41.75
C GLU A 560 -61.55 9.89 40.34
N ALA A 561 -60.25 9.62 40.16
CA ALA A 561 -59.63 9.59 38.83
C ALA A 561 -60.33 8.60 37.89
N ARG A 562 -60.64 7.39 38.38
CA ARG A 562 -61.34 6.36 37.61
C ARG A 562 -62.75 6.81 37.20
N GLN A 563 -63.51 7.41 38.13
CA GLN A 563 -64.85 7.93 37.85
C GLN A 563 -64.80 9.08 36.83
N ALA A 564 -63.87 10.01 37.01
CA ALA A 564 -63.69 11.17 36.13
C ALA A 564 -63.27 10.78 34.70
N LEU A 565 -62.39 9.80 34.57
CA LEU A 565 -61.94 9.26 33.27
C LEU A 565 -62.95 8.25 32.66
N GLY A 566 -64.04 7.91 33.38
CA GLY A 566 -65.06 6.97 32.90
C GLY A 566 -64.50 5.57 32.57
N THR A 567 -63.55 5.09 33.38
CA THR A 567 -62.79 3.86 33.08
C THR A 567 -62.81 2.85 34.24
N THR A 568 -62.09 1.74 34.10
CA THR A 568 -61.95 0.69 35.11
C THR A 568 -60.65 0.86 35.90
N ARG A 569 -60.54 0.19 37.06
CA ARG A 569 -59.31 0.20 37.86
C ARG A 569 -58.12 -0.41 37.09
N ARG A 570 -58.37 -1.42 36.24
CA ARG A 570 -57.39 -2.08 35.38
C ARG A 570 -56.66 -1.09 34.47
N ILE A 571 -57.36 -0.06 33.98
CA ILE A 571 -56.81 0.93 33.04
C ILE A 571 -56.31 2.17 33.78
N ALA A 572 -57.05 2.64 34.79
CA ALA A 572 -56.69 3.85 35.54
C ALA A 572 -55.34 3.71 36.26
N VAL A 573 -55.03 2.55 36.85
CA VAL A 573 -53.80 2.37 37.63
C VAL A 573 -52.55 2.45 36.74
N PRO A 574 -52.39 1.64 35.67
CA PRO A 574 -51.23 1.73 34.78
C PRO A 574 -51.08 3.10 34.11
N LEU A 575 -52.20 3.76 33.78
CA LEU A 575 -52.17 5.11 33.21
C LEU A 575 -51.63 6.14 34.21
N LEU A 576 -52.10 6.11 35.46
CA LEU A 576 -51.59 6.99 36.51
C LEU A 576 -50.12 6.70 36.83
N GLU A 577 -49.69 5.45 36.86
CA GLU A 577 -48.26 5.10 37.02
C GLU A 577 -47.40 5.63 35.87
N HIS A 578 -47.92 5.59 34.64
CA HIS A 578 -47.23 6.15 33.47
C HIS A 578 -47.11 7.68 33.59
N LEU A 579 -48.18 8.36 34.01
CA LEU A 579 -48.16 9.80 34.28
C LEU A 579 -47.19 10.16 35.41
N ASP A 580 -47.14 9.34 36.47
CA ASP A 580 -46.19 9.46 37.57
C ASP A 580 -44.73 9.33 37.07
N SER A 581 -44.46 8.33 36.21
CA SER A 581 -43.11 8.13 35.65
C SER A 581 -42.66 9.25 34.69
N ARG A 582 -43.62 9.97 34.08
CA ARG A 582 -43.36 11.18 33.29
C ARG A 582 -43.32 12.46 34.14
N GLY A 583 -43.57 12.37 35.45
CA GLY A 583 -43.61 13.51 36.36
C GLY A 583 -44.81 14.44 36.18
N TRP A 584 -45.87 14.00 35.50
CA TRP A 584 -47.08 14.81 35.28
C TRP A 584 -48.05 14.73 36.46
N THR A 585 -48.01 13.60 37.18
CA THR A 585 -48.67 13.42 38.47
C THR A 585 -47.66 12.97 39.50
N GLN A 586 -47.97 13.20 40.77
CA GLN A 586 -47.16 12.74 41.90
C GLN A 586 -48.02 11.94 42.85
N ARG A 587 -47.58 10.71 43.14
CA ARG A 587 -48.15 9.88 44.20
C ARG A 587 -47.71 10.38 45.57
N LEU A 588 -48.69 10.70 46.43
CA LEU A 588 -48.46 11.21 47.78
C LEU A 588 -48.45 10.08 48.81
N ASP A 589 -49.36 9.13 48.67
CA ASP A 589 -49.48 7.94 49.53
C ASP A 589 -50.08 6.74 48.76
N ALA A 590 -50.55 5.72 49.48
CA ALA A 590 -51.13 4.53 48.88
C ALA A 590 -52.39 4.80 48.02
N GLY A 591 -53.16 5.84 48.34
CA GLY A 591 -54.47 6.14 47.75
C GLY A 591 -54.55 7.46 46.98
N HIS A 592 -53.72 8.46 47.28
CA HIS A 592 -53.81 9.84 46.79
C HIS A 592 -52.71 10.21 45.80
N ARG A 593 -53.09 10.99 44.79
CA ARG A 593 -52.20 11.62 43.82
C ARG A 593 -52.56 13.09 43.66
N LYS A 594 -51.59 13.89 43.21
CA LYS A 594 -51.83 15.27 42.76
C LYS A 594 -51.23 15.50 41.38
N VAL A 595 -51.84 16.39 40.60
CA VAL A 595 -51.23 16.93 39.38
C VAL A 595 -50.01 17.77 39.75
N VAL A 596 -48.89 17.54 39.06
CA VAL A 596 -47.70 18.38 39.15
C VAL A 596 -47.89 19.53 38.16
N ARG A 597 -47.91 20.76 38.67
CA ARG A 597 -48.05 21.98 37.86
C ARG A 597 -46.71 22.44 37.31
#